data_AF-A0A917LFN8-F1
#
_entry.id   AF-A0A917LFN8-F1
#
_cell.length_a   1.000
_cell.length_b   1.000
_cell.length_c   1.000
_cell.angle_alpha   90.00
_cell.angle_beta   90.00
_cell.angle_gamma   90.00
#
_symmetry.space_group_name_H-M   'P 1'
#
loop_
_entity.id
_entity.type
_entity.pdbx_description
1 polymer ?
#
loop_
_entity_poly.entity_id
_entity_poly.type
_entity_poly.pdbx_seq_one_letter_code
_entity_poly.pdbx_strand_id
1 'polypeptide(L)' 'MNVICMNIDRPNQKCTVHESSSCKYAAKRSETLFKGINELKRDGGWLDFRDLASAKAYHKQNFEHYEWCKHC' A
#
# COMPACT_ATOMS: atom_id res chain seq x y z
N MET A 1 -12.74 -9.47 -9.15
CA MET A 1 -12.70 -8.62 -7.94
C MET A 1 -11.62 -7.58 -8.17
N ASN A 2 -11.91 -6.29 -7.94
CA ASN A 2 -10.88 -5.26 -7.98
C ASN A 2 -10.09 -5.34 -6.68
N VAL A 3 -8.80 -5.64 -6.76
CA VAL A 3 -7.91 -5.66 -5.60
C VAL A 3 -7.41 -4.24 -5.38
N ILE A 4 -7.53 -3.74 -4.15
CA ILE A 4 -6.92 -2.48 -3.75
C ILE A 4 -5.58 -2.81 -3.11
N CYS A 5 -4.50 -2.25 -3.65
CA CYS A 5 -3.18 -2.43 -3.04
C CYS A 5 -2.62 -1.10 -2.56
N MET A 6 -2.09 -1.08 -1.33
CA MET A 6 -1.44 0.08 -0.76
C MET A 6 0.05 -0.19 -0.58
N ASN A 7 0.88 0.64 -1.20
CA ASN A 7 2.30 0.72 -0.92
C ASN A 7 2.53 1.64 0.28
N ILE A 8 3.07 1.10 1.36
CA ILE A 8 3.51 1.87 2.52
C ILE A 8 5.00 2.12 2.37
N ASP A 9 5.39 3.38 2.31
CA ASP A 9 6.76 3.84 2.20
C ASP A 9 7.13 4.63 3.45
N ARG A 10 7.81 3.95 4.39
CA ARG A 10 8.19 4.55 5.67
C ARG A 10 9.24 5.66 5.54
N PRO A 11 10.31 5.50 4.73
CA PRO A 11 11.29 6.57 4.53
C PRO A 11 10.67 7.89 4.05
N ASN A 12 9.67 7.80 3.17
CA ASN A 12 8.99 8.98 2.63
C ASN A 12 7.70 9.37 3.35
N GLN A 13 7.30 8.63 4.40
CA GLN A 13 6.04 8.80 5.12
C GLN A 13 4.82 8.89 4.21
N LYS A 14 4.72 7.98 3.23
CA LYS A 14 3.65 7.96 2.22
C LYS A 14 2.92 6.63 2.21
N CYS A 15 1.62 6.69 1.97
CA CYS A 15 0.76 5.54 1.69
C CYS A 15 0.12 5.74 0.31
N THR A 16 0.59 4.99 -0.69
CA THR A 16 0.13 5.12 -2.07
C THR A 16 -0.82 4.00 -2.43
N VAL A 17 -2.06 4.33 -2.78
CA VAL A 17 -3.11 3.37 -3.14
C VAL A 17 -3.21 3.20 -4.65
N HIS A 18 -3.36 1.93 -5.05
CA HIS A 18 -3.53 1.47 -6.40
C HIS A 18 -4.85 0.69 -6.54
N GLU A 19 -5.82 1.27 -7.24
CA GLU A 19 -7.17 0.73 -7.45
C GLU A 19 -7.30 0.04 -8.84
N SER A 20 -6.43 -0.91 -9.16
CA SER A 20 -6.62 -1.73 -10.37
C SER A 20 -5.71 -2.96 -10.40
N SER A 21 -6.26 -4.09 -10.83
CA SER A 21 -5.48 -5.28 -11.21
C SER A 21 -4.56 -5.04 -12.42
N SER A 22 -4.82 -4.00 -13.21
CA SER A 22 -3.97 -3.59 -14.35
C SER A 22 -2.88 -2.58 -13.97
N CYS A 23 -2.79 -2.17 -12.70
CA CYS A 23 -1.74 -1.26 -12.27
C CYS A 23 -0.36 -1.93 -12.38
N LYS A 24 0.53 -1.39 -13.23
CA LYS A 24 1.87 -1.94 -13.45
C LYS A 24 2.70 -2.02 -12.17
N TYR A 25 2.51 -1.10 -11.23
CA TYR A 25 3.20 -1.10 -9.94
C TYR A 25 2.72 -2.24 -9.05
N ALA A 26 1.39 -2.41 -8.93
CA ALA A 26 0.82 -3.51 -8.18
C ALA A 26 1.17 -4.88 -8.81
N ALA A 27 1.17 -4.98 -10.14
CA ALA A 27 1.50 -6.22 -10.86
C ALA A 27 2.99 -6.63 -10.74
N LYS A 28 3.89 -5.66 -10.57
CA LYS A 28 5.34 -5.90 -10.47
C LYS A 28 5.88 -5.84 -9.03
N ARG A 29 5.00 -5.69 -8.04
CA ARG A 29 5.43 -5.68 -6.64
C ARG A 29 6.12 -7.00 -6.30
N SER A 30 7.23 -6.89 -5.60
CA SER A 30 8.02 -8.04 -5.14
C SER A 30 8.49 -7.77 -3.73
N GLU A 31 8.71 -8.84 -2.98
CA GLU A 31 9.42 -8.71 -1.72
C GLU A 31 10.87 -8.32 -1.97
N THR A 32 11.38 -7.48 -1.08
CA THR A 32 12.80 -7.21 -0.95
C THR A 32 13.23 -7.51 0.47
N LEU A 33 14.53 -7.36 0.75
CA LEU A 33 15.07 -7.42 2.11
C LEU A 33 14.39 -6.40 3.04
N PHE A 34 13.89 -5.28 2.51
CA PHE A 34 13.39 -4.16 3.29
C PHE A 34 11.92 -3.80 3.05
N LYS A 35 11.26 -4.38 2.04
CA LYS A 35 9.82 -4.23 1.79
C LYS A 35 9.14 -5.59 1.63
N GLY A 36 8.04 -5.81 2.35
CA GLY A 36 7.27 -7.05 2.31
C GLY A 36 6.08 -7.01 1.36
N ILE A 37 5.45 -8.17 1.13
CA ILE A 37 4.14 -8.34 0.51
C ILE A 37 3.20 -8.93 1.56
N ASN A 38 2.06 -8.28 1.80
CA ASN A 38 1.12 -8.57 2.88
C ASN A 38 1.71 -8.52 4.30
N GLU A 39 2.92 -7.99 4.42
CA GLU A 39 3.60 -7.68 5.68
C GLU A 39 4.44 -6.41 5.53
N LEU A 40 4.79 -5.78 6.66
CA LEU A 40 5.67 -4.62 6.68
C LEU A 40 7.05 -4.99 7.19
N LYS A 41 8.06 -4.70 6.37
CA LYS A 41 9.49 -4.79 6.73
C LYS A 41 10.01 -3.39 7.09
N ARG A 42 11.34 -3.24 7.20
CA ARG A 42 12.00 -2.00 7.64
C ARG A 42 11.49 -0.76 6.92
N ASP A 43 11.44 -0.80 5.59
CA ASP A 43 11.12 0.35 4.73
C ASP A 43 9.63 0.38 4.32
N GLY A 44 8.84 -0.57 4.83
CA GLY A 44 7.40 -0.70 4.58
C GLY A 44 7.05 -1.96 3.80
N GLY A 45 6.08 -1.87 2.89
CA GLY A 45 5.56 -3.03 2.17
C GLY A 45 4.27 -2.76 1.41
N TRP A 46 3.78 -3.80 0.76
CA TRP A 46 2.54 -3.77 -0.02
C TRP A 46 1.46 -4.52 0.74
N LEU A 47 0.33 -3.88 1.00
CA LEU A 47 -0.81 -4.50 1.67
C LEU A 47 -2.02 -4.54 0.74
N ASP A 48 -2.67 -5.69 0.67
CA ASP A 48 -3.90 -5.87 -0.08
C ASP A 48 -5.13 -5.61 0.79
N PHE A 49 -6.10 -4.94 0.19
CA PHE A 49 -7.38 -4.60 0.80
C PHE A 49 -8.52 -5.01 -0.13
N ARG A 50 -9.65 -5.39 0.48
CA ARG A 50 -10.84 -5.80 -0.27
C ARG A 50 -11.51 -4.62 -0.99
N ASP A 51 -11.36 -3.41 -0.43
CA ASP A 51 -12.00 -2.19 -0.91
C ASP A 51 -11.23 -0.94 -0.43
N LEU A 52 -11.56 0.22 -1.01
CA LEU A 52 -10.90 1.48 -0.67
C LEU A 52 -11.21 1.91 0.77
N ALA A 53 -12.39 1.54 1.30
CA ALA A 53 -12.81 1.91 2.64
C ALA A 53 -11.93 1.24 3.70
N SER A 54 -11.63 -0.05 3.54
CA SER A 54 -10.73 -0.79 4.43
C SER A 54 -9.29 -0.27 4.35
N ALA A 55 -8.80 0.09 3.14
CA ALA A 55 -7.50 0.72 2.99
C ALA A 55 -7.41 2.07 3.74
N LYS A 56 -8.44 2.92 3.59
CA LYS A 56 -8.53 4.21 4.30
C LYS A 56 -8.60 4.05 5.82
N ALA A 57 -9.39 3.09 6.29
CA ALA A 57 -9.50 2.80 7.72
C ALA A 57 -8.15 2.35 8.30
N TYR A 58 -7.44 1.48 7.59
CA TYR A 58 -6.12 1.02 8.00
C TYR A 58 -5.09 2.15 8.02
N HIS A 59 -5.06 3.01 6.99
CA HIS A 59 -4.21 4.20 6.96
C HIS A 59 -4.51 5.12 8.15
N LYS A 60 -5.78 5.46 8.39
CA LYS A 60 -6.16 6.31 9.53
C LYS A 60 -5.76 5.71 10.88
N GLN A 61 -5.83 4.39 11.05
CA GLN A 61 -5.49 3.75 12.32
C GLN A 61 -3.98 3.65 12.56
N ASN A 62 -3.18 3.43 11.52
CA ASN A 62 -1.76 3.03 11.67
C ASN A 62 -0.77 4.07 11.15
N PHE A 63 -1.20 4.91 10.21
CA PHE A 63 -0.38 5.81 9.42
C PHE A 63 -1.06 7.17 9.20
N GLU A 64 -1.86 7.66 10.17
CA GLU A 64 -2.61 8.93 10.05
C GLU A 64 -1.71 10.12 9.71
N HIS A 65 -0.47 10.08 10.19
CA HIS A 65 0.56 11.10 9.95
C HIS A 65 1.29 10.94 8.61
N TYR A 66 1.04 9.86 7.86
CA TYR A 66 1.62 9.66 6.53
C TYR A 66 0.71 10.29 5.48
N GLU A 67 1.31 10.84 4.42
CA GLU A 67 0.57 11.38 3.28
C GLU A 67 -0.20 10.26 2.56
N TRP A 68 -1.50 10.46 2.38
CA TRP A 68 -2.34 9.58 1.56
C TRP A 68 -2.25 9.98 0.09
N CYS A 69 -1.68 9.11 -0.74
CA CYS A 69 -1.58 9.33 -2.18
C CYS A 69 -2.49 8.33 -2.93
N LYS A 70 -3.27 8.80 -3.90
CA LYS A 70 -3.98 7.93 -4.86
C LYS A 70 -3.23 7.96 -6.19
N HIS A 71 -2.80 6.80 -6.68
CA HIS A 71 -2.04 6.71 -7.92
C HIS A 71 -2.88 6.31 -9.13
N CYS A 72 -3.78 5.34 -8.96
CA CYS A 72 -4.74 4.89 -9.97
C CYS A 72 -6.03 4.46 -9.29
#